data_AF-A0A8R1IQP5-F1
#
_entry.id   AF-A0A8R1IQP5-F1
#
_cell.length_a   1.000
_cell.length_b   1.000
_cell.length_c   1.000
_cell.angle_alpha   90.00
_cell.angle_beta   90.00
_cell.angle_gamma   90.00
#
_symmetry.space_group_name_H-M   'P 1'
#
loop_
_entity.id
_entity.type
_entity.pdbx_description
1 polymer ?
#
loop_
_entity_poly.entity_id
_entity_poly.type
_entity_poly.pdbx_seq_one_letter_code
_entity_poly.pdbx_strand_id
1 'polypeptide(L)'
;MLSSMNKNVQCTAWTGIASTLLSNGRTSASLFKLKIGNDSKTSNHSKGSNETKKLKEVDVIIWDECSMISKTALETADFVLRDLPDSPFSFGGKRIVLGGDFRQILPVIRRGTKTDLTNNCIKNSYLWNQFQKFSLLDNMRIINADANWIKFLLDVGDGVANDYEDRVTLLEGLPVLEDLVDDVFGGSNKGKDTFVPRITCYEDKNLPFHLKRTQFPVKLAFAISINKAQGQSFGRVGLYLPEDVFVHGQTYVAFSRARSKNELFIKSTSERLFNVVYKEII
;
A
#
# COMPACT_ATOMS: atom_id res chain seq x y z
N MET A 1 -4.24 -19.70 12.80
CA MET A 1 -5.49 -20.30 12.29
C MET A 1 -5.31 -21.04 10.98
N LEU A 2 -4.71 -20.47 9.92
CA LEU A 2 -4.39 -21.23 8.70
C LEU A 2 -3.16 -22.13 8.84
N SER A 3 -2.12 -21.65 9.52
CA SER A 3 -0.94 -22.47 9.87
C SER A 3 -1.30 -23.64 10.78
N SER A 4 -2.25 -23.45 11.71
CA SER A 4 -2.78 -24.52 12.57
C SER A 4 -3.68 -25.51 11.82
N MET A 5 -4.09 -25.20 10.58
CA MET A 5 -4.80 -26.13 9.67
C MET A 5 -3.84 -26.81 8.69
N ASN A 6 -2.53 -26.73 8.92
CA ASN A 6 -1.48 -27.30 8.07
C ASN A 6 -1.53 -26.80 6.61
N LYS A 7 -1.94 -25.54 6.41
CA LYS A 7 -1.98 -24.90 5.10
C LYS A 7 -0.74 -24.04 4.85
N ASN A 8 -0.16 -24.19 3.66
CA ASN A 8 0.98 -23.38 3.22
C ASN A 8 0.48 -22.02 2.75
N VAL A 9 0.79 -20.98 3.52
CA VAL A 9 0.38 -19.61 3.25
C VAL A 9 1.57 -18.78 2.77
N GLN A 10 1.40 -18.08 1.64
CA GLN A 10 2.36 -17.11 1.15
C GLN A 10 1.74 -15.71 1.14
N CYS A 11 2.35 -14.78 1.88
CA CYS A 11 1.94 -13.39 1.90
C CYS A 11 2.71 -12.58 0.84
N THR A 12 2.03 -11.66 0.17
CA THR A 12 2.63 -10.78 -0.83
C THR A 12 2.02 -9.39 -0.78
N ALA A 13 2.80 -8.38 -1.17
CA ALA A 13 2.31 -7.01 -1.36
C ALA A 13 2.95 -6.39 -2.62
N TRP A 14 2.40 -5.28 -3.11
CA TRP A 14 2.97 -4.60 -4.27
C TRP A 14 4.32 -3.95 -3.97
N THR A 15 4.41 -3.26 -2.82
CA THR A 15 5.63 -2.52 -2.43
C THR A 15 6.53 -3.32 -1.48
N GLY A 16 7.83 -3.03 -1.53
CA GLY A 16 8.80 -3.65 -0.62
C GLY A 16 8.49 -3.38 0.86
N ILE A 17 8.11 -2.15 1.21
CA ILE A 17 7.81 -1.78 2.60
C ILE A 17 6.60 -2.55 3.11
N ALA A 18 5.50 -2.59 2.34
CA ALA A 18 4.33 -3.38 2.72
C ALA A 18 4.67 -4.86 2.88
N SER A 19 5.49 -5.43 1.97
CA SER A 19 5.88 -6.84 2.07
C SER A 19 6.68 -7.17 3.33
N THR A 20 7.49 -6.24 3.84
CA THR A 20 8.28 -6.47 5.07
C THR A 20 7.43 -6.49 6.34
N LEU A 21 6.20 -5.96 6.29
CA LEU A 21 5.26 -5.97 7.41
C LEU A 21 4.48 -7.29 7.50
N LEU A 22 4.52 -8.11 6.47
CA LEU A 22 3.80 -9.39 6.41
C LEU A 22 4.71 -10.55 6.84
N SER A 23 4.14 -11.50 7.59
CA SER A 23 4.84 -12.75 7.93
C SER A 23 5.20 -13.52 6.65
N ASN A 24 6.50 -13.84 6.48
CA ASN A 24 7.04 -14.44 5.25
C ASN A 24 6.70 -13.65 3.97
N GLY A 25 6.51 -12.34 4.09
CA GLY A 25 6.10 -11.47 3.00
C GLY A 25 7.15 -11.33 1.91
N ARG A 26 6.67 -11.28 0.66
CA ARG A 26 7.50 -10.99 -0.52
C ARG A 26 6.83 -9.94 -1.38
N THR A 27 7.60 -9.26 -2.23
CA THR A 27 6.99 -8.42 -3.25
C THR A 27 6.34 -9.29 -4.32
N SER A 28 5.22 -8.81 -4.86
CA SER A 28 4.47 -9.50 -5.93
C SER A 28 5.34 -9.75 -7.15
N ALA A 29 6.16 -8.75 -7.50
CA ALA A 29 7.14 -8.83 -8.56
C ALA A 29 8.15 -9.97 -8.36
N SER A 30 8.63 -10.17 -7.13
CA SER A 30 9.56 -11.25 -6.78
C SER A 30 8.87 -12.61 -6.73
N LEU A 31 7.68 -12.68 -6.15
CA LEU A 31 6.93 -13.92 -5.99
C LEU A 31 6.54 -14.54 -7.34
N PHE A 32 5.94 -13.74 -8.22
CA PHE A 32 5.47 -14.19 -9.53
C PHE A 32 6.47 -13.92 -10.66
N LYS A 33 7.69 -13.44 -10.34
CA LYS A 33 8.75 -13.06 -11.29
C LYS A 33 8.24 -12.13 -12.41
N LEU A 34 7.38 -11.17 -12.05
CA LEU A 34 6.75 -10.25 -13.01
C LEU A 34 7.79 -9.36 -13.70
N LYS A 35 7.65 -9.17 -15.01
CA LYS A 35 8.48 -8.22 -15.77
C LYS A 35 7.94 -6.80 -15.60
N ILE A 36 8.49 -6.05 -14.64
CA ILE A 36 8.03 -4.67 -14.38
C ILE A 36 8.22 -3.75 -15.60
N GLY A 37 9.24 -4.00 -16.43
CA GLY A 37 9.52 -3.19 -17.62
C GLY A 37 8.47 -3.26 -18.74
N ASN A 38 7.55 -4.23 -18.72
CA ASN A 38 6.45 -4.33 -19.68
C ASN A 38 5.07 -4.24 -19.02
N ASP A 39 4.97 -3.48 -17.92
CA ASP A 39 3.76 -3.32 -17.12
C ASP A 39 3.26 -4.65 -16.54
N SER A 40 4.17 -5.57 -16.22
CA SER A 40 3.85 -6.90 -15.67
C SER A 40 2.96 -7.75 -16.56
N LYS A 41 2.96 -7.52 -17.88
CA LYS A 41 2.21 -8.32 -18.87
C LYS A 41 2.74 -9.74 -19.03
N THR A 42 3.99 -9.98 -18.63
CA THR A 42 4.59 -11.32 -18.66
C THR A 42 5.45 -11.58 -17.43
N SER A 43 5.86 -12.83 -17.26
CA SER A 43 6.68 -13.31 -16.16
C SER A 43 7.96 -14.00 -16.66
N ASN A 44 9.00 -13.98 -15.83
CA ASN A 44 10.23 -14.76 -15.98
C ASN A 44 10.16 -16.12 -15.25
N HIS A 45 8.97 -16.59 -14.87
CA HIS A 45 8.83 -17.88 -14.21
C HIS A 45 9.28 -19.03 -15.13
N SER A 46 9.90 -20.05 -14.54
CA SER A 46 10.34 -21.27 -15.25
C SER A 46 9.82 -22.50 -14.52
N LYS A 47 9.16 -23.43 -15.24
CA LYS A 47 8.50 -24.61 -14.64
C LYS A 47 9.44 -25.50 -13.80
N GLY A 48 10.75 -25.47 -14.06
CA GLY A 48 11.75 -26.30 -13.40
C GLY A 48 12.44 -25.69 -12.17
N SER A 49 12.22 -24.41 -11.86
CA SER A 49 12.96 -23.75 -10.77
C SER A 49 12.55 -24.24 -9.37
N ASN A 50 13.45 -24.10 -8.39
CA ASN A 50 13.12 -24.43 -6.99
C ASN A 50 12.01 -23.51 -6.43
N GLU A 51 11.96 -22.25 -6.84
CA GLU A 51 10.87 -21.36 -6.46
C GLU A 51 9.52 -21.82 -7.02
N THR A 52 9.49 -22.41 -8.22
CA THR A 52 8.27 -23.02 -8.76
C THR A 52 7.76 -24.16 -7.91
N LYS A 53 8.65 -25.04 -7.45
CA LYS A 53 8.25 -26.14 -6.57
C LYS A 53 7.61 -25.61 -5.29
N LYS A 54 8.23 -24.62 -4.65
CA LYS A 54 7.67 -23.94 -3.48
C LYS A 54 6.32 -23.29 -3.77
N LEU A 55 6.18 -22.60 -4.91
CA LEU A 55 4.91 -21.95 -5.29
C LEU A 55 3.79 -22.97 -5.59
N LYS A 56 4.12 -24.14 -6.13
CA LYS A 56 3.17 -25.24 -6.33
C LYS A 56 2.61 -25.76 -5.01
N GLU A 57 3.43 -25.82 -3.97
CA GLU A 57 3.04 -26.29 -2.62
C GLU A 57 2.19 -25.28 -1.83
N VAL A 58 2.11 -24.01 -2.26
CA VAL A 58 1.28 -22.99 -1.59
C VAL A 58 -0.20 -23.29 -1.78
N ASP A 59 -0.96 -23.33 -0.69
CA ASP A 59 -2.42 -23.47 -0.72
C ASP A 59 -3.13 -22.12 -0.83
N VAL A 60 -2.63 -21.11 -0.12
CA VAL A 60 -3.26 -19.81 0.06
C VAL A 60 -2.26 -18.70 -0.21
N ILE A 61 -2.64 -17.72 -1.03
CA ILE A 61 -1.88 -16.49 -1.24
C ILE A 61 -2.69 -15.33 -0.68
N ILE A 62 -2.11 -14.63 0.29
CA ILE A 62 -2.67 -13.39 0.84
C ILE A 62 -1.94 -12.22 0.20
N TRP A 63 -2.70 -11.36 -0.47
CA TRP A 63 -2.17 -10.23 -1.22
C TRP A 63 -2.66 -8.92 -0.60
N ASP A 64 -1.78 -8.27 0.14
CA ASP A 64 -2.05 -7.00 0.80
C ASP A 64 -1.81 -5.80 -0.13
N GLU A 65 -2.44 -4.67 0.21
CA GLU A 65 -2.44 -3.42 -0.56
C GLU A 65 -2.89 -3.62 -2.03
N CYS A 66 -4.01 -4.34 -2.20
CA CYS A 66 -4.46 -4.80 -3.50
C CYS A 66 -4.87 -3.67 -4.47
N SER A 67 -5.23 -2.50 -3.95
CA SER A 67 -5.56 -1.32 -4.75
C SER A 67 -4.39 -0.86 -5.63
N MET A 68 -3.14 -1.14 -5.22
CA MET A 68 -1.94 -0.75 -5.97
C MET A 68 -1.55 -1.77 -7.06
N ILE A 69 -2.17 -2.95 -7.07
CA ILE A 69 -1.87 -4.01 -8.04
C ILE A 69 -2.48 -3.62 -9.38
N SER A 70 -1.70 -3.71 -10.47
CA SER A 70 -2.26 -3.53 -11.80
C SER A 70 -3.11 -4.74 -12.22
N LYS A 71 -4.16 -4.49 -12.99
CA LYS A 71 -4.97 -5.53 -13.66
C LYS A 71 -4.07 -6.55 -14.34
N THR A 72 -3.09 -6.07 -15.11
CA THR A 72 -2.12 -6.91 -15.81
C THR A 72 -1.30 -7.80 -14.88
N ALA A 73 -0.90 -7.31 -13.71
CA ALA A 73 -0.12 -8.09 -12.75
C ALA A 73 -0.96 -9.21 -12.12
N LEU A 74 -2.24 -8.94 -11.81
CA LEU A 74 -3.17 -9.94 -11.30
C LEU A 74 -3.42 -11.04 -12.34
N GLU A 75 -3.66 -10.66 -13.59
CA GLU A 75 -3.92 -11.58 -14.70
C GLU A 75 -2.68 -12.42 -15.06
N THR A 76 -1.49 -11.81 -15.02
CA THR A 76 -0.23 -12.55 -15.19
C THR A 76 0.02 -13.49 -14.02
N ALA A 77 -0.29 -13.11 -12.79
CA ALA A 77 -0.18 -14.00 -11.63
C ALA A 77 -1.13 -15.21 -11.75
N ASP A 78 -2.37 -15.00 -12.19
CA ASP A 78 -3.30 -16.08 -12.52
C ASP A 78 -2.73 -17.02 -13.60
N PHE A 79 -2.22 -16.46 -14.70
CA PHE A 79 -1.58 -17.24 -15.76
C PHE A 79 -0.42 -18.08 -15.21
N VAL A 80 0.49 -17.49 -14.43
CA VAL A 80 1.62 -18.21 -13.81
C VAL A 80 1.10 -19.35 -12.95
N LEU A 81 0.13 -19.10 -12.08
CA LEU A 81 -0.38 -20.13 -11.17
C LEU A 81 -1.16 -21.25 -11.88
N ARG A 82 -1.74 -20.99 -13.05
CA ARG A 82 -2.34 -22.02 -13.93
C ARG A 82 -1.30 -22.80 -14.72
N ASP A 83 -0.33 -22.12 -15.31
CA ASP A 83 0.70 -22.73 -16.16
C ASP A 83 1.62 -23.67 -15.38
N LEU A 84 1.91 -23.37 -14.11
CA LEU A 84 2.81 -24.20 -13.31
C LEU A 84 2.32 -25.65 -13.11
N PRO A 85 1.06 -25.90 -12.69
CA PRO A 85 0.47 -27.23 -12.58
C PRO A 85 -0.35 -27.66 -13.81
N ASP A 86 -0.32 -26.91 -14.91
CA ASP A 86 -1.19 -27.11 -16.08
C ASP A 86 -2.69 -27.21 -15.69
N SER A 87 -3.13 -26.31 -14.81
CA SER A 87 -4.48 -26.32 -14.23
C SER A 87 -5.45 -25.42 -15.02
N PRO A 88 -6.68 -25.88 -15.29
CA PRO A 88 -7.70 -25.08 -15.95
C PRO A 88 -8.38 -24.08 -15.01
N PHE A 89 -8.20 -24.22 -13.69
CA PHE A 89 -8.88 -23.39 -12.69
C PHE A 89 -8.13 -22.08 -12.45
N SER A 90 -8.85 -20.98 -12.27
CA SER A 90 -8.25 -19.69 -11.90
C SER A 90 -7.30 -19.83 -10.69
N PHE A 91 -6.17 -19.15 -10.78
CA PHE A 91 -5.03 -19.21 -9.87
C PHE A 91 -4.52 -20.63 -9.58
N GLY A 92 -4.69 -21.55 -10.54
CA GLY A 92 -4.30 -22.94 -10.39
C GLY A 92 -5.05 -23.68 -9.28
N GLY A 93 -6.27 -23.22 -8.93
CA GLY A 93 -7.07 -23.77 -7.84
C GLY A 93 -6.66 -23.30 -6.43
N LYS A 94 -5.68 -22.40 -6.33
CA LYS A 94 -5.22 -21.85 -5.04
C LYS A 94 -6.22 -20.83 -4.51
N ARG A 95 -6.31 -20.70 -3.18
CA ARG A 95 -7.13 -19.66 -2.55
C ARG A 95 -6.38 -18.33 -2.58
N ILE A 96 -6.97 -17.31 -3.18
CA ILE A 96 -6.43 -15.95 -3.18
C ILE A 96 -7.28 -15.09 -2.26
N VAL A 97 -6.62 -14.40 -1.32
CA VAL A 97 -7.25 -13.40 -0.44
C VAL A 97 -6.62 -12.07 -0.76
N LEU A 98 -7.41 -11.12 -1.27
CA LEU A 98 -6.97 -9.76 -1.55
C LEU A 98 -7.41 -8.85 -0.41
N GLY A 99 -6.48 -8.12 0.18
CA GLY A 99 -6.73 -7.07 1.17
C GLY A 99 -6.30 -5.71 0.63
N GLY A 100 -7.11 -4.68 0.82
CA GLY A 100 -6.78 -3.33 0.38
C GLY A 100 -7.97 -2.38 0.46
N ASP A 101 -7.73 -1.12 0.16
CA ASP A 101 -8.72 -0.05 0.22
C ASP A 101 -8.64 0.78 -1.07
N PHE A 102 -9.69 0.73 -1.89
CA PHE A 102 -9.73 1.40 -3.19
C PHE A 102 -9.91 2.93 -3.11
N ARG A 103 -10.16 3.47 -1.91
CA ARG A 103 -10.03 4.91 -1.64
C ARG A 103 -8.56 5.37 -1.64
N GLN A 104 -7.63 4.43 -1.45
CA GLN A 104 -6.19 4.70 -1.48
C GLN A 104 -5.64 4.70 -2.91
N ILE A 105 -4.32 4.76 -3.03
CA ILE A 105 -3.66 4.94 -4.32
C ILE A 105 -3.85 3.70 -5.21
N LEU A 106 -4.14 3.99 -6.48
CA LEU A 106 -4.30 3.02 -7.57
C LEU A 106 -2.95 2.71 -8.23
N PRO A 107 -2.89 1.75 -9.18
CA PRO A 107 -1.65 1.41 -9.87
C PRO A 107 -1.10 2.63 -10.63
N VAL A 108 0.20 2.87 -10.48
CA VAL A 108 0.85 4.03 -11.10
C VAL A 108 1.13 3.74 -12.58
N ILE A 109 0.56 4.56 -13.46
CA ILE A 109 0.82 4.53 -14.91
C ILE A 109 1.56 5.82 -15.30
N ARG A 110 2.71 5.68 -15.95
CA ARG A 110 3.50 6.83 -16.40
C ARG A 110 2.74 7.58 -17.47
N ARG A 111 2.45 8.87 -17.22
CA ARG A 111 1.68 9.74 -18.13
C ARG A 111 0.29 9.16 -18.48
N GLY A 112 -0.27 8.32 -17.61
CA GLY A 112 -1.59 7.74 -17.80
C GLY A 112 -2.69 8.75 -17.53
N THR A 113 -3.76 8.65 -18.31
CA THR A 113 -5.01 9.40 -18.09
C THR A 113 -5.83 8.74 -16.99
N LYS A 114 -6.86 9.44 -16.49
CA LYS A 114 -7.85 8.84 -15.57
C LYS A 114 -8.37 7.48 -16.08
N THR A 115 -8.73 7.40 -17.35
CA THR A 115 -9.22 6.17 -18.00
C THR A 115 -8.17 5.06 -17.99
N ASP A 116 -6.89 5.38 -18.21
CA ASP A 116 -5.83 4.38 -18.15
C ASP A 116 -5.71 3.81 -16.74
N LEU A 117 -5.72 4.67 -15.72
CA LEU A 117 -5.64 4.24 -14.31
C LEU A 117 -6.84 3.38 -13.92
N THR A 118 -8.06 3.79 -14.27
CA THR A 118 -9.27 3.02 -13.96
C THR A 118 -9.23 1.67 -14.68
N ASN A 119 -8.96 1.64 -15.99
CA ASN A 119 -8.87 0.39 -16.76
C ASN A 119 -7.79 -0.58 -16.26
N ASN A 120 -6.70 -0.05 -15.69
CA ASN A 120 -5.63 -0.86 -15.12
C ASN A 120 -5.86 -1.22 -13.64
N CYS A 121 -6.96 -0.83 -13.03
CA CYS A 121 -7.35 -1.29 -11.70
C CYS A 121 -7.78 -2.76 -11.74
N ILE A 122 -7.44 -3.55 -10.72
CA ILE A 122 -7.86 -4.95 -10.62
C ILE A 122 -9.39 -5.13 -10.65
N LYS A 123 -10.18 -4.13 -10.26
CA LYS A 123 -11.65 -4.16 -10.38
C LYS A 123 -12.13 -4.35 -11.83
N ASN A 124 -11.31 -3.94 -12.81
CA ASN A 124 -11.59 -4.09 -14.25
C ASN A 124 -10.96 -5.35 -14.87
N SER A 125 -10.40 -6.25 -14.05
CA SER A 125 -9.95 -7.57 -14.50
C SER A 125 -11.14 -8.52 -14.67
N TYR A 126 -11.05 -9.44 -15.63
CA TYR A 126 -12.02 -10.54 -15.78
C TYR A 126 -12.06 -11.46 -14.55
N LEU A 127 -10.98 -11.48 -13.75
CA LEU A 127 -10.88 -12.27 -12.51
C LEU A 127 -11.68 -11.65 -11.37
N TRP A 128 -11.96 -10.34 -11.40
CA TRP A 128 -12.56 -9.63 -10.27
C TRP A 128 -13.93 -10.19 -9.85
N ASN A 129 -14.75 -10.57 -10.83
CA ASN A 129 -16.09 -11.11 -10.60
C ASN A 129 -16.08 -12.50 -9.96
N GLN A 130 -14.92 -13.16 -9.85
CA GLN A 130 -14.78 -14.44 -9.17
C GLN A 130 -14.52 -14.29 -7.66
N PHE A 131 -14.18 -13.08 -7.20
CA PHE A 131 -13.90 -12.83 -5.78
C PHE A 131 -15.19 -12.58 -5.00
N GLN A 132 -15.31 -13.24 -3.85
CA GLN A 132 -16.27 -12.88 -2.83
C GLN A 132 -15.76 -11.65 -2.06
N LYS A 133 -16.62 -10.64 -1.89
CA LYS A 133 -16.27 -9.38 -1.23
C LYS A 133 -16.68 -9.41 0.24
N PHE A 134 -15.80 -8.93 1.10
CA PHE A 134 -16.04 -8.72 2.53
C PHE A 134 -15.56 -7.31 2.90
N SER A 135 -16.33 -6.64 3.76
CA SER A 135 -16.01 -5.29 4.24
C SER A 135 -15.64 -5.35 5.72
N LEU A 136 -14.53 -4.73 6.09
CA LEU A 136 -14.17 -4.49 7.49
C LEU A 136 -14.70 -3.12 7.88
N LEU A 137 -15.58 -3.07 8.88
CA LEU A 137 -16.26 -1.84 9.31
C LEU A 137 -15.58 -1.19 10.52
N ASP A 138 -14.99 -2.00 11.40
CA ASP A 138 -14.32 -1.51 12.60
C ASP A 138 -12.86 -1.17 12.32
N ASN A 139 -12.54 0.13 12.39
CA ASN A 139 -11.18 0.61 12.16
C ASN A 139 -10.36 0.64 13.46
N MET A 140 -9.52 -0.38 13.62
CA MET A 140 -8.70 -0.55 14.83
C MET A 140 -7.61 0.54 14.99
N ARG A 141 -7.30 1.34 13.96
CA ARG A 141 -6.28 2.40 14.03
C ARG A 141 -6.76 3.63 14.80
N ILE A 142 -8.06 3.90 14.73
CA ILE A 142 -8.69 5.15 15.17
C ILE A 142 -9.75 4.90 16.25
N ILE A 143 -9.67 3.79 16.98
CA ILE A 143 -10.64 3.38 18.02
C ILE A 143 -10.88 4.49 19.06
N ASN A 144 -9.84 5.26 19.39
CA ASN A 144 -9.90 6.34 20.37
C ASN A 144 -9.99 7.74 19.72
N ALA A 145 -10.19 7.82 18.40
CA ALA A 145 -10.28 9.09 17.70
C ALA A 145 -11.68 9.68 17.79
N ASP A 146 -11.77 11.00 17.66
CA ASP A 146 -13.04 11.72 17.56
C ASP A 146 -13.87 11.20 16.38
N ALA A 147 -15.15 10.91 16.61
CA ALA A 147 -16.09 10.48 15.58
C ALA A 147 -16.16 11.46 14.39
N ASN A 148 -15.99 12.77 14.64
CA ASN A 148 -15.93 13.77 13.58
C ASN A 148 -14.70 13.59 12.68
N TRP A 149 -13.55 13.22 13.25
CA TRP A 149 -12.33 12.92 12.50
C TRP A 149 -12.51 11.67 11.64
N ILE A 150 -13.09 10.61 12.20
CA ILE A 150 -13.37 9.37 11.47
C ILE A 150 -14.29 9.65 10.27
N LYS A 151 -15.40 10.37 10.51
CA LYS A 151 -16.34 10.75 9.47
C LYS A 151 -15.67 11.60 8.39
N PHE A 152 -14.90 12.62 8.78
CA PHE A 152 -14.17 13.46 7.83
C PHE A 152 -13.21 12.65 6.96
N LEU A 153 -12.44 11.72 7.54
CA LEU A 153 -11.54 10.86 6.78
C LEU A 153 -12.28 10.02 5.73
N LEU A 154 -13.42 9.43 6.10
CA LEU A 154 -14.24 8.64 5.18
C LEU A 154 -14.84 9.52 4.08
N ASP A 155 -15.38 10.69 4.43
CA ASP A 155 -15.95 11.64 3.47
C ASP A 155 -14.89 12.13 2.46
N VAL A 156 -13.63 12.33 2.89
CA VAL A 156 -12.51 12.65 2.00
C VAL A 156 -12.19 11.46 1.08
N GLY A 157 -12.16 10.24 1.60
CA GLY A 157 -11.90 9.03 0.82
C GLY A 157 -12.97 8.71 -0.20
N ASP A 158 -14.24 8.97 0.12
CA ASP A 158 -15.41 8.78 -0.75
C ASP A 158 -15.66 9.97 -1.70
N GLY A 159 -14.94 11.08 -1.52
CA GLY A 159 -15.13 12.31 -2.28
C GLY A 159 -16.47 13.00 -2.00
N VAL A 160 -17.02 12.77 -0.81
CA VAL A 160 -18.21 13.46 -0.26
C VAL A 160 -17.82 14.82 0.32
N ALA A 161 -16.60 14.94 0.86
CA ALA A 161 -16.06 16.20 1.35
C ALA A 161 -15.62 17.17 0.23
N ASN A 162 -15.66 16.73 -1.04
CA ASN A 162 -15.31 17.57 -2.18
C ASN A 162 -16.40 18.60 -2.45
N ASP A 163 -15.99 19.84 -2.66
CA ASP A 163 -16.83 20.87 -3.27
C ASP A 163 -16.88 20.75 -4.81
N TYR A 164 -17.51 21.73 -5.46
CA TYR A 164 -17.70 21.73 -6.92
C TYR A 164 -16.40 21.88 -7.73
N GLU A 165 -15.27 22.17 -7.08
CA GLU A 165 -13.95 22.30 -7.69
C GLU A 165 -13.02 21.13 -7.32
N ASP A 166 -13.58 20.03 -6.80
CA ASP A 166 -12.82 18.88 -6.30
C ASP A 166 -11.83 19.23 -5.18
N ARG A 167 -12.16 20.24 -4.36
CA ARG A 167 -11.37 20.63 -3.20
C ARG A 167 -12.04 20.25 -1.89
N VAL A 168 -11.22 19.95 -0.89
CA VAL A 168 -11.63 19.65 0.48
C VAL A 168 -11.19 20.79 1.37
N THR A 169 -12.11 21.34 2.15
CA THR A 169 -11.81 22.31 3.20
C THR A 169 -11.24 21.59 4.41
N LEU A 170 -10.10 22.07 4.92
CA LEU A 170 -9.49 21.49 6.12
C LEU A 170 -10.41 21.65 7.32
N LEU A 171 -10.51 20.60 8.14
CA LEU A 171 -11.33 20.61 9.34
C LEU A 171 -10.84 21.67 10.34
N GLU A 172 -11.75 22.53 10.80
CA GLU A 172 -11.45 23.68 11.67
C GLU A 172 -10.61 23.28 12.88
N GLY A 173 -9.49 23.94 13.14
CA GLY A 173 -8.57 23.62 14.23
C GLY A 173 -7.53 22.53 13.90
N LEU A 174 -7.37 22.17 12.63
CA LEU A 174 -6.14 21.50 12.18
C LEU A 174 -4.97 22.50 12.25
N PRO A 175 -3.83 22.13 12.83
CA PRO A 175 -2.68 23.01 12.93
C PRO A 175 -2.05 23.22 11.54
N VAL A 176 -2.21 24.44 11.02
CA VAL A 176 -1.50 24.93 9.82
C VAL A 176 -0.27 25.69 10.29
N LEU A 177 0.91 25.25 9.88
CA LEU A 177 2.16 25.64 10.54
C LEU A 177 3.22 26.21 9.59
N GLU A 178 4.05 27.10 10.13
CA GLU A 178 5.17 27.71 9.41
C GLU A 178 6.42 26.82 9.42
N ASP A 179 6.79 26.18 10.54
CA ASP A 179 7.92 25.25 10.65
C ASP A 179 7.49 23.81 10.97
N LEU A 180 7.10 23.10 9.91
CA LEU A 180 6.67 21.72 9.97
C LEU A 180 7.69 20.78 10.64
N VAL A 181 9.00 21.08 10.58
CA VAL A 181 10.02 20.17 11.13
C VAL A 181 10.10 20.30 12.64
N ASP A 182 10.22 21.52 13.16
CA ASP A 182 10.26 21.75 14.61
C ASP A 182 8.90 21.43 15.27
N ASP A 183 7.78 21.64 14.57
CA ASP A 183 6.47 21.32 15.15
C ASP A 183 6.18 19.81 15.21
N VAL A 184 6.61 19.06 14.19
CA VAL A 184 6.41 17.58 14.16
C VAL A 184 7.46 16.87 15.01
N PHE A 185 8.72 17.32 14.96
CA PHE A 185 9.87 16.60 15.52
C PHE A 185 10.64 17.36 16.62
N GLY A 186 10.35 18.64 16.86
CA GLY A 186 11.14 19.52 17.74
C GLY A 186 11.02 19.24 19.25
N GLY A 187 10.54 18.06 19.66
CA GLY A 187 10.35 17.70 21.06
C GLY A 187 10.93 16.34 21.46
N SER A 188 11.60 16.32 22.62
CA SER A 188 12.06 15.19 23.48
C SER A 188 13.54 14.77 23.40
N ASN A 189 14.16 14.77 22.22
CA ASN A 189 15.53 14.23 22.01
C ASN A 189 16.52 15.23 21.38
N LYS A 190 16.13 16.50 21.20
CA LYS A 190 17.03 17.56 20.73
C LYS A 190 18.19 17.68 21.74
N GLY A 191 19.41 17.33 21.29
CA GLY A 191 20.62 17.33 22.14
C GLY A 191 20.84 16.08 23.01
N LYS A 192 20.11 14.98 22.81
CA LYS A 192 20.35 13.70 23.51
C LYS A 192 21.10 12.71 22.63
N ASP A 193 22.28 12.28 23.07
CA ASP A 193 23.00 11.18 22.44
C ASP A 193 22.24 9.87 22.65
N THR A 194 21.93 9.17 21.56
CA THR A 194 21.25 7.87 21.59
C THR A 194 22.06 6.86 20.80
N PHE A 195 22.32 5.70 21.40
CA PHE A 195 22.97 4.59 20.72
C PHE A 195 21.96 3.84 19.85
N VAL A 196 22.24 3.75 18.55
CA VAL A 196 21.44 2.98 17.61
C VAL A 196 22.29 1.83 17.08
N PRO A 197 22.02 0.56 17.44
CA PRO A 197 22.78 -0.57 16.91
C PRO A 197 22.39 -0.84 15.45
N ARG A 198 23.32 -1.36 14.65
CA ARG A 198 23.00 -1.90 13.33
C ARG A 198 22.21 -3.20 13.49
N ILE A 199 21.10 -3.34 12.77
CA ILE A 199 20.29 -4.56 12.74
C ILE A 199 20.41 -5.25 11.39
N THR A 200 20.14 -6.55 11.35
CA THR A 200 20.02 -7.29 10.08
C THR A 200 18.62 -7.06 9.52
N CYS A 201 18.49 -6.28 8.45
CA CYS A 201 17.21 -5.93 7.83
C CYS A 201 16.74 -6.96 6.79
N TYR A 202 17.68 -7.70 6.21
CA TYR A 202 17.43 -8.68 5.15
C TYR A 202 18.52 -9.74 5.17
N GLU A 203 18.11 -10.99 5.02
CA GLU A 203 19.01 -12.14 4.93
C GLU A 203 18.47 -13.08 3.85
N ASP A 204 19.26 -13.34 2.82
CA ASP A 204 18.93 -14.32 1.78
C ASP A 204 20.06 -15.33 1.62
N LYS A 205 19.70 -16.58 1.92
CA LYS A 205 20.60 -17.74 1.86
C LYS A 205 20.42 -18.54 0.57
N ASN A 206 19.47 -18.16 -0.29
CA ASN A 206 19.14 -18.90 -1.51
C ASN A 206 19.91 -18.39 -2.74
N LEU A 207 20.66 -17.30 -2.60
CA LEU A 207 21.58 -16.79 -3.63
C LEU A 207 22.88 -17.63 -3.62
N PRO A 208 23.65 -17.65 -4.72
CA PRO A 208 24.96 -18.34 -4.77
C PRO A 208 25.99 -17.79 -3.76
N PHE A 209 25.66 -16.73 -3.04
CA PHE A 209 26.38 -16.20 -1.89
C PHE A 209 25.36 -15.79 -0.82
N HIS A 210 25.77 -15.84 0.45
CA HIS A 210 24.92 -15.38 1.56
C HIS A 210 24.82 -13.85 1.51
N LEU A 211 23.65 -13.31 1.18
CA LEU A 211 23.41 -11.87 1.17
C LEU A 211 22.78 -11.44 2.50
N LYS A 212 23.56 -10.79 3.35
CA LYS A 212 23.09 -10.22 4.63
C LYS A 212 23.21 -8.70 4.59
N ARG A 213 22.07 -8.01 4.71
CA ARG A 213 22.05 -6.54 4.79
C ARG A 213 21.93 -6.12 6.25
N THR A 214 23.04 -5.64 6.81
CA THR A 214 23.08 -5.09 8.16
C THR A 214 23.23 -3.57 8.09
N GLN A 215 22.26 -2.83 8.62
CA GLN A 215 22.27 -1.37 8.60
C GLN A 215 21.68 -0.81 9.89
N PHE A 216 22.03 0.44 10.21
CA PHE A 216 21.27 1.16 11.23
C PHE A 216 19.79 1.18 10.83
N PRO A 217 18.85 0.88 11.74
CA PRO A 217 17.40 0.97 11.49
C PRO A 217 16.93 2.43 11.42
N VAL A 218 17.72 3.29 10.78
CA VAL A 218 17.45 4.71 10.59
C VAL A 218 17.52 5.01 9.12
N LYS A 219 16.57 5.81 8.67
CA LYS A 219 16.59 6.45 7.36
C LYS A 219 16.48 7.93 7.63
N LEU A 220 17.25 8.75 6.91
CA LEU A 220 16.99 10.20 6.85
C LEU A 220 15.54 10.37 6.40
N ALA A 221 14.67 10.73 7.34
CA ALA A 221 13.24 10.77 7.16
C ALA A 221 12.68 12.07 7.74
N PHE A 222 13.24 13.20 7.30
CA PHE A 222 12.52 14.47 7.39
C PHE A 222 11.23 14.41 6.54
N ALA A 223 11.24 13.64 5.43
CA ALA A 223 10.10 13.47 4.55
C ALA A 223 10.04 12.06 3.92
N ILE A 224 8.81 11.58 3.71
CA ILE A 224 8.48 10.40 2.91
C ILE A 224 7.38 10.80 1.93
N SER A 225 7.38 10.28 0.71
CA SER A 225 6.27 10.53 -0.21
C SER A 225 5.00 9.82 0.25
N ILE A 226 3.83 10.41 -0.02
CA ILE A 226 2.51 9.85 0.33
C ILE A 226 2.38 8.41 -0.16
N ASN A 227 2.80 8.14 -1.41
CA ASN A 227 2.75 6.80 -2.01
C ASN A 227 3.60 5.75 -1.26
N LYS A 228 4.65 6.17 -0.56
CA LYS A 228 5.48 5.27 0.26
C LYS A 228 4.95 5.13 1.68
N ALA A 229 4.18 6.11 2.18
CA ALA A 229 3.54 6.08 3.49
C ALA A 229 2.31 5.16 3.54
N GLN A 230 1.74 4.78 2.39
CA GLN A 230 0.64 3.82 2.30
C GLN A 230 0.95 2.52 3.07
N GLY A 231 -0.06 1.96 3.74
CA GLY A 231 0.08 0.80 4.63
C GLY A 231 0.77 1.05 5.98
N GLN A 232 1.37 2.23 6.21
CA GLN A 232 2.05 2.55 7.48
C GLN A 232 1.18 3.42 8.40
N SER A 233 1.49 3.42 9.69
CA SER A 233 0.86 4.28 10.70
C SER A 233 1.92 5.07 11.44
N PHE A 234 1.69 6.35 11.66
CA PHE A 234 2.63 7.24 12.35
C PHE A 234 1.97 7.87 13.57
N GLY A 235 2.77 8.31 14.55
CA GLY A 235 2.28 9.00 15.74
C GLY A 235 2.12 10.50 15.56
N ARG A 236 2.96 11.13 14.73
CA ARG A 236 2.82 12.54 14.30
C ARG A 236 3.17 12.60 12.82
N VAL A 237 2.40 13.36 12.06
CA VAL A 237 2.53 13.46 10.60
C VAL A 237 2.56 14.92 10.20
N GLY A 238 3.67 15.34 9.59
CA GLY A 238 3.73 16.58 8.84
C GLY A 238 3.42 16.36 7.37
N LEU A 239 2.42 17.05 6.85
CA LEU A 239 2.04 17.05 5.45
C LEU A 239 2.50 18.36 4.81
N TYR A 240 3.54 18.27 3.97
CA TYR A 240 4.05 19.40 3.19
C TYR A 240 3.49 19.36 1.77
N LEU A 241 2.59 20.29 1.45
CA LEU A 241 1.90 20.40 0.16
C LEU A 241 2.04 21.84 -0.39
N PRO A 242 3.23 22.20 -0.90
CA PRO A 242 3.42 23.49 -1.58
C PRO A 242 2.57 23.59 -2.86
N GLU A 243 2.29 22.45 -3.47
CA GLU A 243 1.39 22.27 -4.62
C GLU A 243 0.30 21.26 -4.25
N ASP A 244 -0.84 21.38 -4.92
CA ASP A 244 -1.95 20.45 -4.78
C ASP A 244 -1.56 19.01 -5.18
N VAL A 245 -2.17 18.02 -4.53
CA VAL A 245 -2.04 16.64 -4.99
C VAL A 245 -2.70 16.45 -6.34
N PHE A 246 -2.32 15.42 -7.08
CA PHE A 246 -2.76 15.25 -8.48
C PHE A 246 -3.25 13.83 -8.81
N VAL A 247 -3.20 12.90 -7.86
CA VAL A 247 -3.59 11.50 -8.07
C VAL A 247 -4.69 11.07 -7.11
N HIS A 248 -5.56 10.18 -7.60
CA HIS A 248 -6.60 9.50 -6.82
C HIS A 248 -6.09 9.01 -5.45
N GLY A 249 -6.82 9.38 -4.40
CA GLY A 249 -6.62 8.86 -3.05
C GLY A 249 -5.39 9.40 -2.32
N GLN A 250 -4.59 10.31 -2.89
CA GLN A 250 -3.41 10.85 -2.22
C GLN A 250 -3.76 11.65 -0.95
N THR A 251 -4.75 12.54 -1.02
CA THR A 251 -5.20 13.32 0.14
C THR A 251 -5.71 12.40 1.25
N TYR A 252 -6.56 11.43 0.90
CA TYR A 252 -7.05 10.42 1.85
C TYR A 252 -5.92 9.58 2.46
N VAL A 253 -4.96 9.10 1.66
CA VAL A 253 -3.80 8.36 2.19
C VAL A 253 -3.01 9.22 3.15
N ALA A 254 -2.73 10.48 2.81
CA ALA A 254 -1.98 11.41 3.65
C ALA A 254 -2.67 11.63 5.00
N PHE A 255 -3.97 11.93 5.00
CA PHE A 255 -4.72 12.18 6.23
C PHE A 255 -4.88 10.93 7.10
N SER A 256 -5.15 9.77 6.49
CA SER A 256 -5.34 8.49 7.19
C SER A 256 -4.07 7.92 7.83
N ARG A 257 -2.91 8.59 7.66
CA ARG A 257 -1.64 8.23 8.33
C ARG A 257 -1.58 8.69 9.79
N ALA A 258 -2.30 9.75 10.14
CA ALA A 258 -2.45 10.23 11.51
C ALA A 258 -3.59 9.48 12.22
N ARG A 259 -3.44 9.20 13.53
CA ARG A 259 -4.48 8.49 14.29
C ARG A 259 -5.53 9.45 14.83
N SER A 260 -5.14 10.70 15.04
CA SER A 260 -6.05 11.77 15.44
C SER A 260 -5.75 13.06 14.66
N LYS A 261 -6.72 13.96 14.65
CA LYS A 261 -6.58 15.31 14.09
C LYS A 261 -5.39 16.08 14.68
N ASN A 262 -5.13 15.93 15.98
CA ASN A 262 -4.05 16.65 16.69
C ASN A 262 -2.65 16.13 16.35
N GLU A 263 -2.57 15.00 15.64
CA GLU A 263 -1.31 14.40 15.18
C GLU A 263 -1.01 14.74 13.72
N LEU A 264 -1.93 15.42 13.02
CA LEU A 264 -1.77 15.83 11.64
C LEU A 264 -1.48 17.33 11.57
N PHE A 265 -0.34 17.66 10.98
CA PHE A 265 0.16 19.01 10.80
C PHE A 265 0.27 19.28 9.30
N ILE A 266 -0.29 20.38 8.81
CA ILE A 266 -0.36 20.65 7.37
C ILE A 266 0.34 21.98 7.07
N LYS A 267 1.24 21.96 6.09
CA LYS A 267 1.81 23.18 5.51
C LYS A 267 1.43 23.22 4.03
N SER A 268 0.49 24.09 3.68
CA SER A 268 0.00 24.28 2.32
C SER A 268 -0.16 25.77 1.99
N THR A 269 -0.21 26.08 0.71
CA THR A 269 -0.45 27.43 0.16
C THR A 269 -1.92 27.84 0.22
N SER A 270 -2.83 26.89 0.49
CA SER A 270 -4.28 27.08 0.49
C SER A 270 -4.92 26.35 1.69
N GLU A 271 -6.01 26.91 2.22
CA GLU A 271 -6.86 26.25 3.24
C GLU A 271 -7.74 25.12 2.65
N ARG A 272 -7.86 25.08 1.32
CA ARG A 272 -8.56 24.06 0.55
C ARG A 272 -7.54 23.24 -0.24
N LEU A 273 -7.52 21.92 -0.02
CA LEU A 273 -6.65 21.00 -0.75
C LEU A 273 -7.42 20.35 -1.89
N PHE A 274 -6.78 20.22 -3.06
CA PHE A 274 -7.36 19.39 -4.12
C PHE A 274 -7.46 17.92 -3.67
N ASN A 275 -8.55 17.23 -4.04
CA ASN A 275 -8.77 15.83 -3.69
C ASN A 275 -9.34 15.08 -4.90
N VAL A 276 -8.48 14.32 -5.57
CA VAL A 276 -8.90 13.50 -6.71
C VAL A 276 -9.53 12.21 -6.20
N VAL A 277 -10.79 11.96 -6.60
CA VAL A 277 -11.52 10.74 -6.26
C VAL A 277 -12.24 10.16 -7.48
N TYR A 278 -11.91 8.93 -7.84
CA TYR A 278 -12.53 8.16 -8.90
C TYR A 278 -13.62 7.26 -8.30
N LYS A 279 -14.84 7.82 -8.22
CA LYS A 279 -16.01 7.17 -7.61
C LYS A 279 -16.36 5.83 -8.27
N GLU A 280 -16.02 5.64 -9.53
CA GLU A 280 -16.22 4.37 -10.26
C GLU A 280 -15.32 3.22 -9.78
N ILE A 281 -14.24 3.52 -9.03
CA ILE A 281 -13.30 2.52 -8.50
C ILE A 281 -13.53 2.24 -7.02
N ILE A 282 -14.29 3.05 -6.29
CA ILE A 282 -14.60 2.83 -4.87
C ILE A 282 -15.64 1.72 -4.72
#